data_AF-A0A6A8AQL2-F1
#
_entry.id   AF-A0A6A8AQL2-F1
#
_cell.length_a   1.000
_cell.length_b   1.000
_cell.length_c   1.000
_cell.angle_alpha   90.00
_cell.angle_beta   90.00
_cell.angle_gamma   90.00
#
_symmetry.space_group_name_H-M   'P 1'
#
loop_
_entity.id
_entity.type
_entity.pdbx_description
1 polymer ?
#
loop_
_entity_poly.entity_id
_entity_poly.type
_entity_poly.pdbx_seq_one_letter_code
_entity_poly.pdbx_strand_id
1 'polypeptide(L)'
;MKREKLKEMLEDLLEYEEDFVEEWEDEIQDAKIMVEKALEKNPENKWLDTVYINLLRAFSTECALSDVKSLLESINDQNESDRDVVDYAENVGPSIELCELIVGIAISDQNNTKEKEEELFKLLKEMNGYE
;
A
#
# COMPACT_ATOMS: atom_id res chain seq x y z
N MET A 1 -3.73 9.87 20.77
CA MET A 1 -2.33 9.59 20.39
C MET A 1 -1.52 10.90 20.47
N LYS A 2 -0.20 10.89 20.68
CA LYS A 2 0.61 12.14 20.67
C LYS A 2 1.03 12.45 19.22
N ARG A 3 1.09 13.72 18.82
CA ARG A 3 1.46 14.18 17.46
C ARG A 3 2.75 13.54 16.94
N GLU A 4 3.79 13.54 17.76
CA GLU A 4 5.08 12.93 17.40
C GLU A 4 4.98 11.42 17.16
N LYS A 5 4.21 10.71 17.97
CA LYS A 5 4.02 9.27 17.81
C LYS A 5 3.23 8.94 16.53
N LEU A 6 2.25 9.78 16.21
CA LEU A 6 1.50 9.65 14.95
C LEU A 6 2.43 9.90 13.77
N LYS A 7 3.29 10.93 13.85
CA LYS A 7 4.29 11.23 12.82
C LYS A 7 5.19 10.02 12.53
N GLU A 8 5.86 9.49 13.55
CA GLU A 8 6.76 8.34 13.43
C GLU A 8 6.05 7.15 12.75
N MET A 9 4.82 6.86 13.18
CA MET A 9 4.02 5.77 12.62
C MET A 9 3.70 5.96 11.13
N LEU A 10 3.36 7.19 10.70
CA LEU A 10 3.06 7.45 9.29
C LEU A 10 4.33 7.47 8.43
N GLU A 11 5.45 7.97 8.96
CA GLU A 11 6.76 7.91 8.28
C GLU A 11 7.19 6.46 8.06
N ASP A 12 7.07 5.60 9.07
CA ASP A 12 7.34 4.16 8.96
C ASP A 12 6.44 3.51 7.89
N LEU A 13 5.13 3.84 7.87
CA LEU A 13 4.20 3.30 6.88
C LEU A 13 4.58 3.69 5.44
N LEU A 14 4.95 4.95 5.23
CA LEU A 14 5.28 5.46 3.90
C LEU A 14 6.64 4.96 3.38
N GLU A 15 7.62 4.75 4.25
CA GLU A 15 8.90 4.14 3.86
C GLU A 15 8.70 2.78 3.19
N TYR A 16 7.75 1.98 3.69
CA TYR A 16 7.43 0.68 3.09
C TYR A 16 6.59 0.77 1.82
N GLU A 17 5.83 1.85 1.61
CA GLU A 17 4.90 1.96 0.48
C GLU A 17 5.43 2.77 -0.72
N GLU A 18 6.44 3.62 -0.54
CA GLU A 18 7.13 4.31 -1.66
C GLU A 18 7.68 3.30 -2.69
N ASP A 19 8.13 2.12 -2.25
CA ASP A 19 8.58 1.02 -3.11
C ASP A 19 7.46 0.41 -3.99
N PHE A 20 6.18 0.62 -3.64
CA PHE A 20 5.04 -0.03 -4.32
C PHE A 20 4.29 0.88 -5.30
N VAL A 21 4.29 2.21 -5.11
CA VAL A 21 3.26 3.09 -5.71
C VAL A 21 3.78 4.20 -6.61
N GLU A 22 5.08 4.52 -6.63
CA GLU A 22 5.62 5.56 -7.53
C GLU A 22 5.37 5.30 -9.03
N GLU A 23 5.15 4.05 -9.44
CA GLU A 23 4.87 3.72 -10.85
C GLU A 23 3.40 3.86 -11.24
N TRP A 24 2.47 4.10 -10.31
CA TRP A 24 1.03 3.85 -10.52
C TRP A 24 0.13 5.10 -10.56
N GLU A 25 0.56 6.24 -10.02
CA GLU A 25 -0.31 7.40 -9.70
C GLU A 25 -1.05 8.01 -10.90
N ASP A 26 -0.59 7.84 -12.14
CA ASP A 26 -1.30 8.36 -13.34
C ASP A 26 -1.97 7.27 -14.19
N GLU A 27 -1.53 6.01 -14.10
CA GLU A 27 -1.93 4.96 -15.04
C GLU A 27 -3.18 4.18 -14.58
N ILE A 28 -3.44 4.10 -13.27
CA ILE A 28 -4.58 3.36 -12.71
C ILE A 28 -5.92 3.98 -13.14
N GLN A 29 -6.02 5.30 -13.09
CA GLN A 29 -7.27 6.00 -13.39
C GLN A 29 -7.64 5.86 -14.87
N ASP A 30 -6.66 5.97 -15.76
CA ASP A 30 -6.86 5.75 -17.20
C ASP A 30 -7.25 4.29 -17.49
N ALA A 31 -6.58 3.33 -16.85
CA ALA A 31 -6.93 1.91 -16.98
C ALA A 31 -8.36 1.62 -16.53
N LYS A 32 -8.81 2.23 -15.42
CA LYS A 32 -10.20 2.11 -14.93
C LYS A 32 -11.21 2.60 -15.97
N ILE A 33 -11.00 3.79 -16.54
CA ILE A 33 -11.89 4.35 -17.56
C ILE A 33 -11.95 3.44 -18.81
N MET A 34 -10.81 2.89 -19.23
CA MET A 34 -10.77 1.98 -20.38
C MET A 34 -11.55 0.68 -20.12
N VAL A 35 -11.41 0.10 -18.93
CA VAL A 35 -12.11 -1.14 -18.55
C VAL A 35 -13.61 -0.93 -18.39
N GLU A 36 -14.04 0.19 -17.80
CA GLU A 36 -15.46 0.55 -17.71
C GLU A 36 -16.11 0.63 -19.11
N LYS A 37 -15.46 1.34 -20.04
CA LYS A 37 -15.92 1.41 -21.44
C LYS A 37 -15.93 0.06 -22.14
N ALA A 38 -15.01 -0.84 -21.79
CA ALA A 38 -14.95 -2.18 -22.35
C ALA A 38 -16.07 -3.08 -21.80
N LEU A 39 -16.40 -2.95 -20.51
CA LEU A 39 -17.52 -3.63 -19.85
C LEU A 39 -18.88 -3.15 -20.38
N GLU A 40 -19.05 -1.86 -20.61
CA GLU A 40 -20.27 -1.32 -21.25
C GLU A 40 -20.55 -1.98 -22.61
N LYS A 41 -19.49 -2.26 -23.37
CA LYS A 41 -19.57 -2.93 -24.68
C LYS A 41 -19.71 -4.44 -24.57
N ASN A 42 -19.22 -5.05 -23.48
CA ASN A 42 -19.18 -6.50 -23.28
C ASN A 42 -19.51 -6.86 -21.81
N PRO A 43 -20.77 -6.68 -21.37
CA PRO A 43 -21.12 -6.75 -19.95
C PRO A 43 -21.06 -8.16 -19.33
N GLU A 44 -21.00 -9.21 -20.15
CA GLU A 44 -20.88 -10.59 -19.66
C GLU A 44 -19.43 -11.10 -19.60
N ASN A 45 -18.46 -10.22 -19.89
CA ASN A 45 -17.05 -10.60 -19.92
C ASN A 45 -16.45 -10.67 -18.50
N LYS A 46 -16.44 -11.88 -17.94
CA LYS A 46 -15.90 -12.18 -16.60
C LYS A 46 -14.43 -11.78 -16.41
N TRP A 47 -13.62 -11.77 -17.48
CA TRP A 47 -12.24 -11.33 -17.38
C TRP A 47 -12.19 -9.81 -17.15
N LEU A 48 -13.00 -9.03 -17.87
CA LEU A 48 -13.11 -7.60 -17.64
C LEU A 48 -13.66 -7.27 -16.24
N ASP A 49 -14.60 -8.07 -15.72
CA ASP A 49 -15.07 -7.93 -14.33
C ASP A 49 -13.92 -8.09 -13.33
N THR A 50 -13.08 -9.11 -13.55
CA THR A 50 -11.93 -9.41 -12.68
C THR A 50 -10.91 -8.27 -12.74
N VAL A 51 -10.61 -7.76 -13.94
CA VAL A 51 -9.69 -6.62 -14.12
C VAL A 51 -10.26 -5.38 -13.45
N TYR A 52 -11.56 -5.11 -13.60
CA TYR A 52 -12.22 -3.97 -12.97
C TYR A 52 -12.13 -4.03 -11.44
N ILE A 53 -12.41 -5.19 -10.84
CA ILE A 53 -12.28 -5.39 -9.39
C ILE A 53 -10.84 -5.14 -8.91
N ASN A 54 -9.84 -5.61 -9.66
CA ASN A 54 -8.44 -5.37 -9.31
C ASN A 54 -8.05 -3.89 -9.42
N LEU A 55 -8.55 -3.18 -10.44
CA LEU A 55 -8.35 -1.74 -10.56
C LEU A 55 -9.01 -0.95 -9.43
N LEU A 56 -10.22 -1.35 -8.99
CA LEU A 56 -10.86 -0.74 -7.83
C LEU A 56 -10.05 -0.91 -6.55
N ARG A 57 -9.41 -2.07 -6.36
CA ARG A 57 -8.52 -2.32 -5.22
C ARG A 57 -7.28 -1.43 -5.29
N ALA A 58 -6.62 -1.39 -6.45
CA ALA A 58 -5.43 -0.56 -6.65
C ALA A 58 -5.73 0.93 -6.42
N PHE A 59 -6.86 1.42 -6.94
CA PHE A 59 -7.32 2.79 -6.71
C PHE A 59 -7.61 3.08 -5.24
N SER A 60 -8.17 2.11 -4.51
CA SER A 60 -8.45 2.27 -3.08
C SER A 60 -7.15 2.33 -2.26
N THR A 61 -6.14 1.55 -2.64
CA THR A 61 -4.79 1.61 -2.06
C THR A 61 -4.12 2.96 -2.33
N GLU A 62 -4.18 3.44 -3.58
CA GLU A 62 -3.63 4.74 -3.96
C GLU A 62 -4.28 5.91 -3.18
N CYS A 63 -5.61 5.89 -3.07
CA CYS A 63 -6.34 6.87 -2.26
C CYS A 63 -5.94 6.82 -0.79
N ALA A 64 -5.82 5.62 -0.22
CA ALA A 64 -5.42 5.47 1.18
C ALA A 64 -4.01 6.02 1.44
N LEU A 65 -3.09 5.78 0.51
CA LEU A 65 -1.75 6.35 0.55
C LEU A 65 -1.76 7.87 0.46
N SER A 66 -2.55 8.42 -0.46
CA SER A 66 -2.70 9.87 -0.61
C SER A 66 -3.23 10.53 0.66
N ASP A 67 -4.20 9.90 1.32
CA ASP A 67 -4.73 10.34 2.61
C ASP A 67 -3.65 10.31 3.70
N VAL A 68 -2.84 9.24 3.77
CA VAL A 68 -1.75 9.10 4.75
C VAL A 68 -0.65 10.13 4.51
N LYS A 69 -0.24 10.34 3.25
CA LYS A 69 0.70 11.42 2.86
C LYS A 69 0.17 12.78 3.28
N SER A 70 -1.09 13.07 3.00
CA SER A 70 -1.74 14.34 3.35
C SER A 70 -1.83 14.56 4.85
N LEU A 71 -2.08 13.51 5.62
CA LEU A 71 -2.06 13.58 7.09
C LEU A 71 -0.65 13.87 7.61
N LEU A 72 0.38 13.23 7.04
CA LEU A 72 1.78 13.51 7.41
C LEU A 72 2.17 14.97 7.09
N GLU A 73 1.74 15.51 5.95
CA GLU A 73 1.91 16.93 5.61
C GLU A 73 1.24 17.84 6.66
N SER A 74 -0.01 17.55 7.04
CA SER A 74 -0.74 18.29 8.06
C SER A 74 -0.06 18.23 9.44
N ILE A 75 0.51 17.07 9.82
CA ILE A 75 1.29 16.93 11.05
C ILE A 75 2.53 17.83 11.02
N ASN A 76 3.21 17.91 9.88
CA ASN A 76 4.42 18.69 9.68
C ASN A 76 4.15 20.21 9.55
N ASP A 77 2.92 20.63 9.25
CA ASP A 77 2.54 22.05 9.28
C ASP A 77 2.48 22.56 10.73
N GLN A 78 3.39 23.47 11.06
CA GLN A 78 3.48 24.11 12.38
C GLN A 78 2.29 25.02 12.71
N ASN A 79 1.50 25.42 11.70
CA ASN A 79 0.31 26.24 11.89
C ASN A 79 -0.94 25.40 12.17
N GLU A 80 -0.90 24.09 11.88
CA GLU A 80 -2.03 23.19 12.11
C GLU A 80 -2.15 22.88 13.60
N SER A 81 -3.35 23.01 14.15
CA SER A 81 -3.57 22.74 15.56
C SER A 81 -3.54 21.24 15.85
N ASP A 82 -3.13 20.87 17.07
CA ASP A 82 -3.16 19.45 17.48
C ASP A 82 -4.56 18.84 17.38
N ARG A 83 -5.62 19.66 17.49
CA ARG A 83 -6.99 19.21 17.36
C ARG A 83 -7.33 18.89 15.90
N ASP A 84 -6.95 19.77 14.98
CA ASP A 84 -7.26 19.59 13.55
C ASP A 84 -6.52 18.36 13.00
N VAL A 85 -5.28 18.13 13.43
CA VAL A 85 -4.53 16.90 13.13
C VAL A 85 -5.24 15.65 13.65
N VAL A 86 -5.76 15.68 14.87
CA VAL A 86 -6.48 14.53 15.45
C VAL A 86 -7.79 14.28 14.71
N ASP A 87 -8.57 15.33 14.44
CA ASP A 87 -9.83 15.24 13.70
C ASP A 87 -9.57 14.70 12.28
N TYR A 88 -8.47 15.11 11.64
CA TYR A 88 -8.07 14.57 10.34
C TYR A 88 -7.67 13.09 10.44
N ALA A 89 -6.82 12.73 11.41
CA ALA A 89 -6.42 11.34 11.63
C ALA A 89 -7.61 10.40 11.88
N GLU A 90 -8.66 10.87 12.57
CA GLU A 90 -9.90 10.11 12.75
C GLU A 90 -10.67 9.93 11.44
N ASN A 91 -10.68 10.93 10.55
CA ASN A 91 -11.34 10.85 9.25
C ASN A 91 -10.63 9.88 8.28
N VAL A 92 -9.29 9.84 8.31
CA VAL A 92 -8.49 8.95 7.45
C VAL A 92 -8.11 7.64 8.12
N GLY A 93 -8.66 7.33 9.30
CA GLY A 93 -8.41 6.08 10.04
C GLY A 93 -8.52 4.81 9.18
N PRO A 94 -9.56 4.64 8.34
CA PRO A 94 -9.65 3.48 7.44
C PRO A 94 -8.51 3.39 6.42
N SER A 95 -7.98 4.53 5.97
CA SER A 95 -6.84 4.59 5.06
C SER A 95 -5.55 4.16 5.75
N ILE A 96 -5.35 4.59 7.01
CA ILE A 96 -4.23 4.12 7.85
C ILE A 96 -4.30 2.59 8.05
N GLU A 97 -5.47 2.05 8.41
CA GLU A 97 -5.65 0.60 8.60
C GLU A 97 -5.37 -0.20 7.32
N LEU A 98 -5.74 0.34 6.16
CA LEU A 98 -5.46 -0.31 4.87
C LEU A 98 -3.97 -0.32 4.57
N CYS A 99 -3.27 0.79 4.77
CA CYS A 99 -1.82 0.89 4.63
C CYS A 99 -1.09 -0.07 5.59
N GLU A 100 -1.48 -0.11 6.87
CA GLU A 100 -0.94 -1.07 7.84
C GLU A 100 -1.09 -2.53 7.39
N LEU A 101 -2.25 -2.88 6.81
CA LEU A 101 -2.49 -4.22 6.26
C LEU A 101 -1.56 -4.52 5.07
N ILE A 102 -1.38 -3.58 4.15
CA ILE A 102 -0.52 -3.73 2.97
C ILE A 102 0.93 -3.94 3.40
N VAL A 103 1.44 -3.09 4.30
CA VAL A 103 2.78 -3.22 4.87
C VAL A 103 2.94 -4.56 5.60
N GLY A 104 1.95 -4.97 6.39
CA GLY A 104 1.96 -6.26 7.08
C GLY A 104 2.06 -7.46 6.12
N ILE A 105 1.35 -7.42 4.98
CA ILE A 105 1.43 -8.44 3.93
C ILE A 105 2.81 -8.42 3.26
N ALA A 106 3.32 -7.24 2.91
CA ALA A 106 4.63 -7.09 2.27
C ALA A 106 5.77 -7.64 3.16
N ILE A 107 5.75 -7.32 4.46
CA ILE A 107 6.73 -7.84 5.43
C ILE A 107 6.62 -9.36 5.55
N SER A 108 5.41 -9.90 5.62
CA SER A 108 5.18 -11.34 5.67
C SER A 108 5.74 -12.05 4.41
N ASP A 109 5.50 -11.50 3.23
CA ASP A 109 5.99 -12.06 1.97
C ASP A 109 7.52 -11.96 1.84
N GLN A 110 8.12 -10.87 2.30
CA GLN A 110 9.58 -10.73 2.38
C GLN A 110 10.19 -11.77 3.32
N ASN A 111 9.61 -11.99 4.51
CA ASN A 111 10.08 -13.00 5.46
C ASN A 111 9.98 -14.41 4.89
N ASN A 112 8.85 -14.76 4.26
CA ASN A 112 8.68 -16.04 3.57
C ASN A 112 9.70 -16.25 2.45
N THR A 113 10.08 -15.19 1.75
CA THR A 113 11.08 -15.24 0.68
C THR A 113 12.48 -15.48 1.26
N LYS A 114 12.86 -14.75 2.31
CA LYS A 114 14.13 -14.94 3.02
C LYS A 114 14.27 -16.35 3.60
N GLU A 115 13.22 -16.89 4.22
CA GLU A 115 13.23 -18.27 4.75
C GLU A 115 13.50 -19.30 3.65
N LYS A 116 12.85 -19.15 2.48
CA LYS A 116 13.09 -20.04 1.32
C LYS A 116 14.50 -19.90 0.76
N GLU A 117 15.04 -18.69 0.71
CA GLU A 117 16.42 -18.45 0.28
C GLU A 117 17.43 -19.08 1.25
N GLU A 118 17.23 -18.94 2.56
CA GLU A 118 18.07 -19.59 3.57
C GLU A 118 18.01 -21.12 3.48
N GLU A 119 16.82 -21.69 3.26
CA GLU A 119 16.64 -23.13 3.07
C GLU A 119 17.37 -23.62 1.80
N LEU A 120 17.25 -22.90 0.69
CA LEU A 120 18.00 -23.16 -0.55
C LEU A 120 19.51 -23.06 -0.35
N PHE A 121 19.99 -22.04 0.35
CA PHE A 121 21.42 -21.89 0.66
C PHE A 121 21.93 -23.02 1.54
N LYS A 122 21.15 -23.47 2.52
CA LYS A 122 21.48 -24.62 3.36
C LYS A 122 21.56 -25.90 2.55
N LEU A 123 20.58 -26.18 1.70
CA LEU A 123 20.59 -27.33 0.78
C LEU A 123 21.80 -27.29 -0.17
N LEU A 124 22.14 -26.11 -0.69
CA LEU A 124 23.32 -25.93 -1.56
C LEU A 124 24.64 -26.18 -0.83
N LYS A 125 24.76 -25.81 0.46
CA LYS A 125 25.93 -26.14 1.28
C LYS A 125 26.04 -27.64 1.53
N GLU A 126 24.92 -28.29 1.88
CA GLU A 126 24.84 -29.73 2.10
C GLU A 126 25.18 -30.52 0.83
N MET A 127 24.72 -30.08 -0.35
CA MET A 127 25.01 -30.72 -1.63
C MET A 127 26.47 -30.54 -2.08
N ASN A 128 27.10 -29.41 -1.75
CA ASN A 128 28.47 -29.12 -2.18
C ASN A 128 29.54 -29.52 -1.14
N GLY A 129 29.15 -30.10 -0.01
CA GLY A 129 30.07 -30.57 1.03
C GLY A 129 30.84 -29.45 1.75
N TYR A 130 30.30 -28.22 1.75
CA TYR A 130 30.83 -27.13 2.56
C TYR A 130 30.21 -27.22 3.97
N GLU A 131 30.96 -27.80 4.92
CA GLU A 131 30.70 -27.66 6.36
C GLU A 131 31.05 -26.23 6.85
#